data_AF-A0AA88BBP5-F1
#
_entry.id   AF-A0AA88BBP5-F1
#
_cell.length_a   1.000
_cell.length_b   1.000
_cell.length_c   1.000
_cell.angle_alpha   90.00
_cell.angle_beta   90.00
_cell.angle_gamma   90.00
#
_symmetry.space_group_name_H-M   'P 1'
#
loop_
_entity.id
_entity.type
_entity.pdbx_description
1 polymer ?
#
loop_
_entity_poly.entity_id
_entity_poly.type
_entity_poly.pdbx_seq_one_letter_code
_entity_poly.pdbx_strand_id
1 'polypeptide(L)' 'MKAFLACPIEGDWPYLRTDATHLKVHQNSRIVSLAVFLAAGVNGDGRREILGMDMGPSEAEAF' A
#
# COMPACT_ATOMS: atom_id res chain seq x y z
N MET A 1 -8.98 10.81 0.08
CA MET A 1 -8.10 9.68 -0.24
C MET A 1 -6.99 10.05 -1.23
N LYS A 2 -7.30 10.61 -2.42
CA LYS A 2 -6.26 11.04 -3.39
C LYS A 2 -5.23 12.03 -2.82
N ALA A 3 -5.65 12.95 -1.96
CA ALA A 3 -4.75 13.96 -1.36
C ALA A 3 -3.60 13.35 -0.53
N PHE A 4 -3.81 12.19 0.11
CA PHE A 4 -2.76 11.50 0.87
C PHE A 4 -1.76 10.80 -0.07
N LEU A 5 -2.27 10.09 -1.08
CA LEU A 5 -1.42 9.40 -2.07
C LEU A 5 -0.69 10.35 -3.02
N ALA A 6 -1.20 11.56 -3.19
CA ALA A 6 -0.56 12.62 -3.97
C ALA A 6 0.34 13.52 -3.13
N CYS A 7 0.44 13.27 -1.81
CA CYS A 7 1.32 14.03 -0.94
C CYS A 7 2.78 13.73 -1.32
N PRO A 8 3.62 14.75 -1.58
CA PRO A 8 5.03 14.51 -1.82
C PRO A 8 5.66 13.86 -0.57
N ILE A 9 6.52 12.88 -0.80
CA ILE A 9 7.33 12.26 0.25
C ILE A 9 8.57 13.15 0.40
N GLU A 10 8.59 13.97 1.45
CA GLU A 10 9.67 14.91 1.73
C GLU A 10 10.61 14.36 2.83
N GLY A 11 11.88 14.77 2.79
CA GLY A 11 12.89 14.40 3.79
C GLY A 11 13.51 13.01 3.60
N ASP A 12 14.43 12.67 4.51
CA ASP A 12 15.15 11.41 4.51
C ASP A 12 14.36 10.31 5.24
N TRP A 13 14.25 9.15 4.58
CA TRP A 13 13.58 7.95 5.08
C TRP A 13 14.60 6.81 5.17
N PRO A 14 15.44 6.76 6.23
CA PRO A 14 16.53 5.78 6.34
C PRO A 14 16.07 4.31 6.30
N TYR A 15 14.80 4.05 6.63
CA TYR A 15 14.23 2.71 6.54
C TYR A 15 12.88 2.74 5.84
N LEU A 16 12.68 1.79 4.93
CA LEU A 16 11.43 1.57 4.22
C LEU A 16 10.98 0.11 4.39
N ARG A 17 9.69 -0.10 4.58
CA ARG A 17 9.05 -1.40 4.57
C ARG A 17 7.87 -1.38 3.62
N THR A 18 7.84 -2.35 2.72
CA THR A 18 6.73 -2.58 1.79
C THR A 18 6.07 -3.91 2.11
N ASP A 19 4.76 -3.93 2.26
CA ASP A 19 3.98 -5.16 2.44
C ASP A 19 2.87 -5.23 1.39
N ALA A 20 2.50 -6.45 1.01
CA ALA A 20 1.37 -6.73 0.14
C ALA A 20 0.36 -7.63 0.88
N THR A 21 -0.89 -7.18 0.96
CA THR A 21 -1.98 -7.95 1.58
C THR A 21 -3.04 -8.28 0.55
N HIS A 22 -3.39 -9.56 0.43
CA HIS A 22 -4.47 -10.01 -0.43
C HIS A 22 -5.81 -9.89 0.30
N LEU A 23 -6.73 -9.13 -0.29
CA LEU A 23 -8.09 -8.93 0.24
C LEU A 23 -9.12 -9.52 -0.72
N LYS A 24 -10.15 -10.14 -0.17
CA LYS A 24 -11.38 -10.48 -0.92
C LYS A 24 -12.32 -9.29 -0.85
N VAL A 25 -12.62 -8.69 -2.00
CA VAL A 25 -13.47 -7.50 -2.08
C VAL A 25 -14.69 -7.78 -2.96
N HIS A 26 -15.85 -7.25 -2.57
CA HIS A 26 -17.04 -7.33 -3.39
C HIS A 26 -17.06 -6.19 -4.42
N GLN A 27 -16.97 -6.52 -5.70
CA GLN A 27 -16.98 -5.57 -6.80
C GLN A 27 -17.84 -6.12 -7.95
N ASN A 28 -18.70 -5.30 -8.54
CA ASN A 28 -19.54 -5.68 -9.69
C ASN A 28 -20.31 -7.00 -9.47
N SER A 29 -20.95 -7.14 -8.31
CA SER A 29 -21.76 -8.32 -7.92
C SER A 29 -20.98 -9.64 -7.80
N ARG A 30 -19.65 -9.59 -7.66
CA ARG A 30 -18.81 -10.77 -7.41
C ARG A 30 -17.70 -10.46 -6.40
N ILE A 31 -17.20 -11.51 -5.75
CA ILE A 31 -16.01 -11.40 -4.89
C ILE A 31 -14.77 -11.58 -5.77
N VAL A 32 -13.85 -10.62 -5.73
CA VAL A 32 -12.57 -10.68 -6.44
C VAL A 32 -11.40 -10.61 -5.45
N SER A 33 -10.26 -11.17 -5.84
CA SER A 33 -9.01 -11.06 -5.10
C SER A 33 -8.27 -9.81 -5.55
N LEU A 34 -7.92 -8.95 -4.61
CA LEU A 34 -7.18 -7.72 -4.87
C LEU A 34 -5.93 -7.69 -3.98
N ALA A 35 -4.80 -7.28 -4.55
CA ALA A 35 -3.58 -7.04 -3.79
C ALA A 35 -3.51 -5.57 -3.39
N VAL A 36 -3.32 -5.32 -2.10
CA VAL A 36 -3.06 -3.98 -1.55
C VAL A 36 -1.60 -3.88 -1.17
N PHE A 37 -0.89 -2.94 -1.77
CA PHE A 37 0.50 -2.62 -1.49
C PHE A 37 0.56 -1.43 -0.54
N LEU A 38 1.31 -1.54 0.54
CA LEU A 38 1.53 -0.46 1.51
C LEU A 38 3.02 -0.19 1.65
N ALA A 39 3.40 1.09 1.59
CA ALA A 39 4.75 1.56 1.88
C ALA A 39 4.75 2.32 3.21
N ALA A 40 5.59 1.89 4.15
CA ALA A 40 5.80 2.55 5.42
C ALA A 40 7.28 2.93 5.58
N GLY A 41 7.55 4.17 5.94
CA GLY A 41 8.90 4.67 6.19
C GLY A 41 9.13 4.97 7.66
N VAL A 42 10.38 4.91 8.10
CA VAL A 42 10.84 5.48 9.37
C VAL A 42 11.71 6.69 9.06
N ASN A 43 11.36 7.86 9.59
CA ASN A 43 12.11 9.09 9.38
C ASN A 43 13.33 9.19 10.30
N GLY A 44 14.13 10.26 10.17
CA GLY A 44 15.32 10.51 10.99
C GLY A 44 15.06 10.60 12.50
N ASP A 45 13.83 10.91 12.92
CA ASP A 45 13.41 10.95 14.32
C ASP A 45 12.97 9.58 14.86
N GLY A 46 13.06 8.53 14.04
CA GLY A 46 12.62 7.18 14.39
C GLY A 46 11.10 6.99 14.34
N ARG A 47 10.34 7.94 13.77
CA ARG A 47 8.88 7.86 13.66
C ARG A 47 8.49 7.11 12.39
N ARG A 48 7.60 6.12 12.56
CA ARG A 48 7.05 5.33 11.45
C ARG A 48 5.77 5.97 10.88
N GLU A 49 5.73 6.14 9.57
CA GLU A 49 4.59 6.71 8.85
C GLU A 49 4.25 5.88 7.60
N ILE A 50 2.98 5.88 7.20
CA ILE A 50 2.57 5.35 5.89
C ILE A 50 2.90 6.42 4.86
N LEU A 51 3.67 6.05 3.85
CA LEU A 51 4.09 6.95 2.77
C LEU A 51 3.24 6.81 1.52
N GLY A 52 2.66 5.63 1.32
CA GLY A 52 1.88 5.36 0.12
C GLY A 52 1.13 4.05 0.20
N MET A 53 0.13 3.95 -0.66
CA MET A 53 -0.65 2.74 -0.88
C MET A 53 -0.99 2.64 -2.36
N ASP A 54 -0.93 1.43 -2.90
CA ASP A 54 -1.49 1.14 -4.21
C ASP A 54 -2.30 -0.15 -4.17
N MET A 55 -3.16 -0.35 -5.17
CA MET A 55 -4.05 -1.49 -5.27
C MET A 55 -4.07 -2.01 -6.70
N GLY A 56 -3.79 -3.30 -6.86
CA GLY A 56 -3.72 -3.94 -8.17
C GLY A 56 -4.54 -5.23 -8.23
N PRO A 57 -4.86 -5.72 -9.44
CA PRO A 57 -5.34 -7.08 -9.59
C PRO A 57 -4.36 -8.02 -8.89
N SER A 58 -4.90 -8.97 -8.13
CA SER A 58 -4.11 -10.01 -7.49
C SER A 58 -3.42 -10.84 -8.58
N GLU A 59 -2.10 -10.70 -8.76
CA GLU A 59 -1.29 -11.50 -9.69
C GLU A 59 -1.13 -12.97 -9.27
N ALA A 60 -1.74 -13.37 -8.16
CA ALA A 60 -1.86 -14.78 -7.81
C ALA A 60 -2.68 -15.50 -8.89
N GLU A 61 -1.99 -16.29 -9.74
CA GLU A 61 -2.62 -17.43 -10.39
C GLU A 61 -3.46 -18.17 -9.34
N ALA A 62 -4.72 -18.44 -9.68
CA ALA A 62 -5.57 -19.26 -8.84
C ALA A 62 -4.94 -20.66 -8.80
N PHE A 63 -4.16 -20.93 -7.74
CA PHE A 63 -3.68 -22.27 -7.40
C PHE A 63 -4.85 -23.24 -7.27
#